data_AF-A0A8J3G658-F1
#
_entry.id   AF-A0A8J3G658-F1
#
_cell.length_a   1.000
_cell.length_b   1.000
_cell.length_c   1.000
_cell.angle_alpha   90.00
_cell.angle_beta   90.00
_cell.angle_gamma   90.00
#
_symmetry.space_group_name_H-M   'P 1'
#
loop_
_entity.id
_entity.type
_entity.pdbx_description
1 polymer ?
#
loop_
_entity_poly.entity_id
_entity_poly.type
_entity_poly.pdbx_seq_one_letter_code
_entity_poly.pdbx_strand_id
1 'polypeptide(L)'
;MKACRFKIEKVSPSGEIVSFDVIGLSEPENQALFVIKHDGILIGRMECEVGNLMARSAIDFIIDGYLDSDEFQKSRKEAGRWN
;
A
#
# COMPACT_ATOMS: atom_id res chain seq x y z
N MET A 1 -9.80 14.04 13.84
CA MET A 1 -9.07 12.94 13.18
C MET A 1 -7.97 13.55 12.31
N LYS A 2 -6.70 13.27 12.58
CA LYS A 2 -5.58 13.75 11.75
C LYS A 2 -5.25 12.65 10.73
N ALA A 3 -5.11 13.05 9.47
CA ALA A 3 -4.71 12.15 8.40
C ALA A 3 -3.29 12.53 7.93
N CYS A 4 -2.42 11.54 7.79
CA CYS A 4 -1.14 11.65 7.11
C CYS A 4 -1.22 10.91 5.79
N ARG A 5 -0.63 11.48 4.73
CA ARG A 5 -0.54 10.84 3.42
C ARG A 5 0.90 10.82 2.98
N PHE A 6 1.35 9.67 2.51
CA PHE A 6 2.67 9.51 1.93
C PHE A 6 2.63 8.46 0.83
N LYS A 7 3.65 8.48 -0.03
CA LYS A 7 3.80 7.53 -1.11
C LYS A 7 4.86 6.51 -0.78
N ILE A 8 4.65 5.30 -1.29
CA ILE A 8 5.66 4.24 -1.32
C ILE A 8 5.91 3.91 -2.78
N GLU A 9 7.17 3.88 -3.17
CA GLU A 9 7.57 3.44 -4.50
C GLU A 9 8.28 2.10 -4.39
N LYS A 10 7.91 1.16 -5.27
CA LYS A 10 8.51 -0.17 -5.37
C LYS A 10 8.76 -0.51 -6.83
N VAL A 11 9.74 -1.36 -7.08
CA VAL A 11 9.95 -1.96 -8.40
C VAL A 11 9.05 -3.18 -8.52
N SER A 12 8.18 -3.20 -9.53
CA SER A 12 7.33 -4.35 -9.83
C SER A 12 8.14 -5.52 -10.38
N PRO A 13 7.57 -6.74 -10.43
CA PRO A 13 8.23 -7.88 -11.08
C PRO A 13 8.53 -7.66 -12.58
N SER A 14 7.80 -6.75 -13.24
CA SER A 14 8.08 -6.34 -14.63
C SER A 14 9.20 -5.31 -14.77
N GLY A 15 9.80 -4.86 -13.66
CA GLY A 15 10.87 -3.86 -13.64
C GLY A 15 10.40 -2.41 -13.67
N GLU A 16 9.10 -2.15 -13.57
CA GLU A 16 8.54 -0.79 -13.55
C GLU A 16 8.50 -0.23 -12.13
N ILE A 17 8.73 1.07 -11.98
CA ILE A 17 8.49 1.75 -10.70
C ILE A 17 6.99 2.01 -10.55
N VAL A 18 6.41 1.46 -9.48
CA VAL A 18 5.00 1.59 -9.13
C VAL A 18 4.87 2.38 -7.83
N SER A 19 3.95 3.34 -7.82
CA SER A 19 3.66 4.17 -6.65
C SER A 19 2.37 3.73 -5.95
N PHE A 20 2.44 3.65 -4.63
CA PHE A 20 1.33 3.31 -3.74
C PHE A 20 1.02 4.49 -2.83
N ASP A 21 -0.26 4.84 -2.74
CA ASP A 21 -0.73 5.85 -1.80
C ASP A 21 -1.01 5.20 -0.46
N VAL A 22 -0.38 5.70 0.60
CA VAL A 22 -0.62 5.26 1.97
C VAL A 22 -1.24 6.41 2.76
N ILE A 23 -2.39 6.13 3.35
CA ILE A 23 -3.16 7.08 4.14
C ILE A 23 -3.21 6.57 5.57
N GLY A 24 -2.47 7.21 6.47
CA GLY A 24 -2.53 6.96 7.90
C GLY A 24 -3.60 7.84 8.54
N LEU A 25 -4.54 7.23 9.27
CA LEU A 25 -5.61 7.88 10.02
C LEU A 25 -5.35 7.62 11.50
N SER A 26 -5.22 8.68 12.29
CA SER A 26 -5.19 8.53 13.75
C SER A 26 -6.60 8.25 14.25
N GLU A 27 -6.72 7.14 14.96
CA GLU A 27 -7.94 6.70 15.64
C GLU A 27 -7.86 7.04 17.14
N PRO A 28 -8.99 6.97 17.88
CA PRO A 28 -8.97 7.07 19.33
C PRO A 28 -8.01 6.04 19.97
N GLU A 29 -7.68 6.24 21.25
CA GLU A 29 -6.95 5.23 22.05
C GLU A 29 -5.54 4.88 21.54
N ASN A 30 -4.80 5.86 20.98
CA ASN A 30 -3.45 5.66 20.45
C ASN A 30 -3.37 4.61 19.33
N GLN A 31 -4.44 4.46 18.54
CA GLN A 31 -4.44 3.60 17.36
C GLN A 31 -4.27 4.41 16.06
N ALA A 32 -3.75 3.73 15.04
CA ALA A 32 -3.61 4.24 13.70
C ALA A 32 -4.06 3.19 12.69
N LEU A 33 -4.91 3.62 11.75
CA LEU A 33 -5.32 2.85 10.59
C LEU A 33 -4.55 3.33 9.36
N PHE A 34 -3.83 2.44 8.71
CA PHE A 34 -3.19 2.68 7.41
C PHE A 34 -4.02 2.04 6.30
N VAL A 35 -4.37 2.85 5.31
CA VAL A 35 -5.07 2.41 4.09
C VAL A 35 -4.09 2.53 2.93
N ILE A 36 -3.89 1.44 2.19
CA ILE A 36 -2.90 1.34 1.12
C ILE A 36 -3.66 1.21 -0.21
N LYS A 37 -3.32 2.05 -1.18
CA LYS A 37 -3.96 2.10 -2.49
C LYS A 37 -2.96 2.08 -3.63
N HIS A 38 -3.38 1.51 -4.75
CA HIS A 38 -2.70 1.54 -6.03
C HIS A 38 -3.71 1.98 -7.10
N ASP A 39 -3.41 3.04 -7.86
CA ASP A 39 -4.31 3.61 -8.89
C ASP A 39 -5.75 3.89 -8.38
N GLY A 40 -5.86 4.33 -7.12
CA GLY A 40 -7.14 4.61 -6.46
C GLY A 40 -7.89 3.39 -5.89
N ILE A 41 -7.42 2.18 -6.19
CA ILE A 41 -7.97 0.91 -5.71
C ILE A 41 -7.40 0.57 -4.33
N LEU A 42 -8.24 0.12 -3.41
CA LEU A 42 -7.82 -0.39 -2.10
C LEU A 42 -7.13 -1.75 -2.27
N ILE A 43 -5.86 -1.86 -1.89
CA ILE A 43 -5.10 -3.12 -1.95
C ILE A 43 -4.86 -3.73 -0.57
N GLY A 44 -4.98 -2.92 0.49
CA GLY A 44 -4.85 -3.42 1.85
C GLY A 44 -5.06 -2.37 2.92
N ARG A 45 -5.20 -2.83 4.15
CA ARG A 45 -5.29 -1.99 5.34
C ARG A 45 -4.59 -2.64 6.53
N MET A 46 -4.11 -1.83 7.45
CA MET A 46 -3.47 -2.28 8.68
C MET A 46 -3.83 -1.36 9.84
N GLU A 47 -4.20 -1.94 10.97
CA GLU A 47 -4.39 -1.22 12.23
C GLU A 47 -3.20 -1.51 13.15
N CYS A 48 -2.66 -0.48 13.80
CA CYS A 48 -1.59 -0.65 14.79
C CYS A 48 -1.63 0.45 15.84
N GLU A 49 -0.95 0.23 16.96
CA GLU A 49 -0.69 1.29 17.94
C GLU A 49 0.24 2.36 17.36
N VAL A 50 -0.02 3.61 17.71
CA VAL A 50 0.82 4.77 17.37
C VAL A 50 2.19 4.59 18.01
N GLY A 51 3.24 4.77 17.21
CA GLY A 51 4.63 4.56 17.64
C GLY A 51 5.16 3.15 17.38
N ASN A 52 4.35 2.25 16.82
CA ASN A 52 4.83 0.93 16.39
C ASN A 52 5.80 1.07 15.20
N LEU A 53 7.08 0.78 15.45
CA LEU A 53 8.15 0.86 14.45
C LEU A 53 7.99 -0.16 13.31
N MET A 54 7.21 -1.23 13.51
CA MET A 54 6.98 -2.27 12.51
C MET A 54 5.88 -1.91 11.51
N ALA A 55 5.17 -0.80 11.70
CA ALA A 55 4.10 -0.37 10.80
C ALA A 55 4.59 -0.27 9.36
N ARG A 56 5.82 0.22 9.16
CA ARG A 56 6.41 0.33 7.82
C ARG A 56 6.65 -1.05 7.19
N SER A 57 7.26 -1.98 7.92
CA SER A 57 7.53 -3.33 7.43
C SER A 57 6.26 -4.09 7.08
N ALA A 58 5.20 -3.92 7.87
CA ALA A 58 3.90 -4.54 7.59
C ALA A 58 3.23 -3.94 6.34
N ILE A 59 3.34 -2.63 6.12
CA ILE A 59 2.89 -1.99 4.88
C ILE A 59 3.67 -2.53 3.67
N ASP A 60 5.00 -2.64 3.78
CA ASP A 60 5.84 -3.18 2.71
C ASP A 60 5.46 -4.65 2.40
N PHE A 61 5.17 -5.48 3.42
CA PHE A 61 4.70 -6.85 3.23
C PHE A 61 3.38 -6.93 2.45
N ILE A 62 2.42 -6.05 2.76
CA ILE A 62 1.14 -5.98 2.02
C ILE A 62 1.38 -5.59 0.56
N ILE A 63 2.25 -4.62 0.31
CA ILE A 63 2.57 -4.16 -1.05
C ILE A 63 3.26 -5.27 -1.85
N ASP A 64 4.23 -5.95 -1.25
CA ASP A 64 4.97 -7.03 -1.91
C ASP A 64 4.03 -8.20 -2.24
N GLY A 65 3.15 -8.58 -1.32
CA GLY A 65 2.12 -9.61 -1.57
C GLY A 65 1.14 -9.22 -2.68
N TYR A 66 0.77 -7.94 -2.79
CA TYR A 66 -0.05 -7.45 -3.90
C TYR A 66 0.70 -7.47 -5.23
N LEU A 67 1.98 -7.08 -5.27
CA LEU A 67 2.79 -7.12 -6.50
C LEU A 67 2.94 -8.54 -7.06
N ASP A 68 2.94 -9.56 -6.20
CA ASP A 68 2.98 -10.97 -6.58
C ASP A 68 1.61 -11.56 -6.96
N SER A 69 0.52 -10.79 -6.81
CA SER A 69 -0.84 -11.26 -7.03
C SER A 69 -1.28 -11.24 -8.50
N ASP A 70 -2.23 -12.13 -8.84
CA ASP A 70 -2.93 -12.11 -10.13
C ASP A 70 -3.68 -10.80 -10.37
N GLU A 71 -4.16 -10.15 -9.30
CA GLU A 71 -4.89 -8.88 -9.35
C GLU A 71 -3.99 -7.76 -9.87
N PHE A 72 -2.75 -7.69 -9.39
CA PHE A 72 -1.78 -6.75 -9.91
C PHE A 72 -1.48 -7.04 -11.38
N GLN A 73 -1.14 -8.28 -11.73
CA GLN A 73 -0.86 -8.65 -13.14
C GLN A 73 -2.02 -8.29 -14.07
N LYS A 74 -3.26 -8.56 -13.65
CA LYS A 74 -4.47 -8.19 -14.41
C LYS A 74 -4.59 -6.68 -14.57
N SER A 75 -4.42 -5.91 -13.49
CA SER A 75 -4.48 -4.44 -13.57
C SER A 75 -3.43 -3.86 -14.52
N ARG A 76 -2.22 -4.44 -14.55
CA ARG A 76 -1.16 -4.02 -15.48
C ARG A 76 -1.46 -4.38 -16.92
N LYS A 77 -2.03 -5.57 -17.17
CA LYS A 77 -2.49 -5.99 -18.50
C LYS A 77 -3.60 -5.08 -19.03
N GLU A 78 -4.59 -4.76 -18.21
CA GLU A 78 -5.69 -3.85 -18.57
C GLU A 78 -5.19 -2.42 -18.87
N ALA A 79 -4.14 -1.98 -18.17
CA ALA A 79 -3.48 -0.71 -18.42
C ALA A 79 -2.51 -0.73 -19.63
N GLY A 80 -2.30 -1.86 -20.30
CA GLY A 80 -1.35 -1.99 -21.41
C GLY A 80 0.12 -1.88 -20.99
N ARG A 81 0.42 -2.15 -19.71
CA ARG A 81 1.77 -2.03 -19.10
C ARG A 81 2.39 -3.38 -18.73
N TRP A 82 1.82 -4.45 -19.27
CA TRP A 82 2.31 -5.82 -19.10
C TRP A 82 2.16 -6.55 -20.43
N ASN A 83 3.30 -6.97 -21.00
CA ASN A 83 3.36 -7.73 -22.25
C ASN A 83 3.14 -9.22 -21.99
#